data_AF-A0A2D9GR50-F1
#
_entry.id   AF-A0A2D9GR50-F1
#
_cell.length_a   1.000
_cell.length_b   1.000
_cell.length_c   1.000
_cell.angle_alpha   90.00
_cell.angle_beta   90.00
_cell.angle_gamma   90.00
#
_symmetry.space_group_name_H-M   'P 1'
#
loop_
_entity.id
_entity.type
_entity.pdbx_description
1 polymer ?
#
loop_
_entity_poly.entity_id
_entity_poly.type
_entity_poly.pdbx_seq_one_letter_code
_entity_poly.pdbx_strand_id
1 'polypeptide(L)'
;MRTPIKEIRFILQKWAEEEKRQANISSISTAKLAHIVLQTASAMAGSKEKVKVKLENLLPFELESDNDTDDDLTREILSKLVRSRRIPTHVVAALSPYLTPG
;
A
#
# COMPACT_ATOMS: atom_id res chain seq x y z
N MET A 1 27.24 -11.61 -5.86
CA MET A 1 27.71 -10.23 -6.12
C MET A 1 26.61 -9.48 -6.88
N ARG A 2 26.03 -8.43 -6.28
CA ARG A 2 25.06 -7.59 -6.98
C ARG A 2 25.78 -6.87 -8.11
N THR A 3 25.36 -7.12 -9.35
CA THR A 3 25.94 -6.45 -10.51
C THR A 3 25.57 -4.97 -10.45
N PRO A 4 26.47 -4.04 -10.80
CA PRO A 4 26.19 -2.59 -10.73
C PRO A 4 24.95 -2.20 -11.55
N ILE A 5 24.61 -2.98 -12.58
CA ILE A 5 23.38 -2.84 -13.38
C ILE A 5 22.11 -3.05 -12.54
N LYS A 6 22.13 -3.97 -11.57
CA LYS A 6 20.98 -4.19 -10.67
C LYS A 6 20.77 -3.02 -9.72
N GLU A 7 21.85 -2.44 -9.21
CA GLU A 7 21.77 -1.26 -8.33
C GLU A 7 21.30 -0.02 -9.09
N ILE A 8 21.76 0.20 -10.33
CA ILE A 8 21.26 1.29 -11.19
C ILE A 8 19.77 1.12 -11.47
N ARG A 9 19.33 -0.10 -11.82
CA ARG A 9 17.91 -0.40 -12.04
C ARG A 9 17.09 -0.14 -10.78
N PHE A 10 17.58 -0.52 -9.60
CA PHE A 10 16.91 -0.29 -8.33
C PHE A 10 16.75 1.21 -8.03
N ILE A 11 17.81 2.00 -8.23
CA ILE A 11 17.76 3.45 -8.03
C ILE A 11 16.75 4.10 -8.99
N LEU A 12 16.78 3.73 -10.27
CA LEU A 12 15.82 4.25 -11.26
C LEU A 12 14.37 3.90 -10.91
N GLN A 13 14.14 2.68 -10.43
CA GLN A 13 12.81 2.26 -9.98
C GLN A 13 12.33 3.10 -8.79
N LYS A 14 13.19 3.29 -7.77
CA LYS A 14 12.88 4.13 -6.61
C LYS A 14 12.64 5.59 -6.99
N TRP A 15 13.36 6.09 -7.99
CA TRP A 15 13.20 7.47 -8.45
C TRP A 15 11.87 7.67 -9.19
N ALA A 16 11.48 6.72 -10.04
CA ALA A 16 10.17 6.72 -10.69
C ALA A 16 9.01 6.60 -9.68
N GLU A 17 9.16 5.79 -8.63
CA GLU A 17 8.20 5.71 -7.52
C GLU A 17 8.05 7.06 -6.78
N GLU A 18 9.18 7.73 -6.51
CA GLU A 18 9.17 9.04 -5.85
C GLU A 18 8.51 10.12 -6.72
N GLU A 19 8.75 10.14 -8.04
CA GLU A 19 8.08 11.07 -8.95
C GLU A 19 6.56 10.87 -8.98
N LYS A 20 6.10 9.61 -9.04
CA LYS A 20 4.67 9.29 -8.92
C LYS A 20 4.08 9.80 -7.60
N ARG A 21 4.81 9.62 -6.49
CA ARG A 21 4.40 10.10 -5.16
C ARG A 21 4.28 11.61 -5.12
N GLN A 22 5.25 12.35 -5.68
CA GLN A 22 5.21 13.81 -5.76
C GLN A 22 4.05 14.32 -6.63
N ALA A 23 3.80 13.65 -7.76
CA ALA A 23 2.66 13.95 -8.62
C ALA A 23 1.31 13.71 -7.92
N ASN A 24 1.20 12.64 -7.14
CA ASN A 24 0.04 12.40 -6.29
C ASN A 24 -0.12 13.50 -5.23
N ILE A 25 0.95 13.86 -4.49
CA ILE A 25 0.91 14.91 -3.46
C ILE A 25 0.41 16.24 -4.02
N SER A 26 0.97 16.67 -5.16
CA SER A 26 0.57 17.92 -5.82
C SER A 26 -0.88 17.89 -6.31
N SER A 27 -1.41 16.70 -6.63
CA SER A 27 -2.78 16.51 -7.13
C SER A 27 -3.83 16.30 -6.04
N ILE A 28 -3.44 16.15 -4.77
CA ILE A 28 -4.38 15.94 -3.65
C ILE A 28 -5.39 17.08 -3.53
N SER A 29 -4.96 18.33 -3.69
CA SER A 29 -5.84 19.50 -3.60
C SER A 29 -6.92 19.47 -4.69
N THR A 30 -6.51 19.16 -5.92
CA THR A 30 -7.39 19.02 -7.08
C THR A 30 -8.35 17.84 -6.91
N ALA A 31 -7.87 16.70 -6.43
CA ALA A 31 -8.68 15.52 -6.14
C ALA A 31 -9.74 15.82 -5.07
N LYS A 32 -9.37 16.52 -3.99
CA LYS A 32 -10.31 16.95 -2.94
C LYS A 32 -11.36 17.93 -3.48
N LEU A 33 -10.95 18.88 -4.32
CA LEU A 33 -11.85 19.85 -4.93
C LEU A 33 -12.84 19.13 -5.86
N ALA A 34 -12.36 18.23 -6.73
CA ALA A 34 -13.21 17.44 -7.61
C ALA A 34 -14.22 16.60 -6.82
N HIS A 35 -13.81 16.00 -5.69
CA HIS A 35 -14.72 15.28 -4.81
C HIS A 35 -15.84 16.17 -4.26
N ILE A 36 -15.52 17.39 -3.80
CA ILE A 36 -16.53 18.35 -3.33
C ILE A 36 -17.47 18.73 -4.47
N VAL A 37 -16.95 19.01 -5.66
CA VAL A 37 -17.76 19.37 -6.84
C VAL A 37 -18.73 18.24 -7.21
N LEU A 38 -18.26 17.00 -7.18
CA LEU A 38 -19.10 15.82 -7.45
C LEU A 38 -20.20 15.67 -6.38
N GLN A 39 -19.87 15.89 -5.11
CA GLN A 39 -20.86 15.87 -4.04
C GLN A 39 -21.90 16.99 -4.19
N THR A 40 -21.47 18.21 -4.52
CA THR A 40 -22.38 19.34 -4.72
C THR A 40 -23.25 19.15 -5.96
N ALA A 41 -22.67 18.67 -7.06
CA ALA A 41 -23.42 18.39 -8.29
C ALA A 41 -24.48 17.31 -8.08
N SER A 42 -24.14 16.25 -7.33
CA SER A 42 -25.08 15.20 -6.97
C SER A 42 -26.21 15.70 -6.08
N ALA A 43 -25.90 16.55 -5.10
CA ALA A 43 -26.90 17.20 -4.25
C ALA A 43 -27.83 18.14 -5.05
N MET A 44 -27.27 18.90 -6.00
CA MET A 44 -28.05 19.78 -6.88
C MET A 44 -28.91 19.01 -7.90
N ALA A 45 -28.46 17.84 -8.34
CA ALA A 45 -29.22 16.96 -9.23
C ALA A 45 -30.42 16.28 -8.55
N GLY A 46 -30.66 16.52 -7.24
CA GLY A 46 -31.76 15.93 -6.50
C GLY A 46 -31.59 14.44 -6.19
N SER A 47 -30.39 13.89 -6.40
CA SER A 47 -30.09 12.50 -6.07
C SER A 47 -30.04 12.32 -4.55
N LYS A 48 -30.75 11.29 -4.06
CA LYS A 48 -30.67 10.86 -2.65
C LYS A 48 -29.49 9.92 -2.40
N GLU A 49 -28.79 9.52 -3.44
CA GLU A 49 -27.71 8.55 -3.36
C GLU A 49 -26.40 9.27 -3.05
N LYS A 50 -25.71 8.84 -1.99
CA LYS A 50 -24.41 9.42 -1.61
C LYS A 50 -23.38 9.04 -2.66
N VAL A 51 -22.69 10.05 -3.21
CA VAL A 51 -21.54 9.86 -4.11
C VAL A 51 -20.44 9.10 -3.35
N LYS A 52 -20.18 7.85 -3.75
CA LYS A 52 -19.13 6.99 -3.19
C LYS A 52 -17.85 7.05 -4.02
N VAL A 53 -17.32 8.25 -4.26
CA VAL A 53 -16.04 8.39 -4.95
C VAL A 53 -14.94 8.39 -3.90
N LYS A 54 -14.11 7.35 -3.89
CA LYS A 54 -12.90 7.32 -3.05
C LYS A 54 -11.89 8.31 -3.59
N LEU A 55 -11.23 9.05 -2.69
CA LEU A 55 -10.20 10.03 -3.06
C LEU A 55 -9.06 9.39 -3.86
N GLU A 56 -8.73 8.13 -3.56
CA GLU A 56 -7.72 7.32 -4.23
C GLU A 56 -7.96 7.19 -5.73
N ASN A 57 -9.22 7.13 -6.16
CA ASN A 57 -9.61 7.02 -7.56
C ASN A 57 -9.49 8.36 -8.33
N LEU A 58 -9.25 9.46 -7.61
CA LEU A 58 -9.07 10.79 -8.18
C LEU A 58 -7.60 11.21 -8.24
N LEU A 59 -6.68 10.34 -7.78
CA LEU A 59 -5.25 10.54 -7.91
C LEU A 59 -4.77 10.15 -9.32
N PRO A 60 -3.75 10.82 -9.87
CA PRO A 60 -3.23 10.52 -11.20
C PRO A 60 -2.50 9.18 -11.28
N PHE A 61 -1.94 8.69 -10.18
CA PHE A 61 -1.29 7.39 -10.09
C PHE A 61 -1.92 6.56 -8.96
N GLU A 62 -2.12 5.28 -9.22
CA GLU A 62 -2.52 4.31 -8.19
C GLU A 62 -1.50 4.35 -7.05
N LEU A 63 -1.99 4.48 -5.82
CA LEU A 63 -1.16 4.19 -4.67
C LEU A 63 -0.85 2.70 -4.76
N GLU A 64 0.42 2.36 -4.98
CA GLU A 64 0.85 0.97 -4.90
C GLU A 64 0.39 0.46 -3.54
N SER A 65 -0.60 -0.44 -3.54
CA SER A 65 -0.97 -1.18 -2.35
C SER A 65 0.32 -1.82 -1.86
N ASP A 66 0.66 -1.60 -0.59
CA ASP A 66 1.79 -2.26 0.06
C ASP A 66 1.90 -3.67 -0.50
N ASN A 67 3.02 -3.96 -1.17
CA ASN A 67 3.32 -5.29 -1.69
C ASN A 67 3.57 -6.22 -0.49
N ASP A 68 2.51 -6.50 0.28
CA ASP A 68 2.44 -7.43 1.42
C ASP A 68 2.59 -8.89 0.96
N THR A 69 2.71 -9.13 -0.35
CA THR A 69 2.93 -10.47 -0.91
C THR A 69 4.21 -11.13 -0.40
N ASP A 70 5.25 -10.34 -0.12
CA ASP A 70 6.49 -10.86 0.46
C ASP A 70 6.32 -11.19 1.96
N ASP A 71 5.53 -10.40 2.68
CA ASP A 71 5.21 -10.63 4.09
C ASP A 71 4.31 -11.87 4.28
N ASP A 72 3.38 -12.11 3.36
CA ASP A 72 2.48 -13.28 3.41
C ASP A 72 3.24 -14.60 3.18
N LEU A 73 4.17 -14.63 2.22
CA LEU A 73 5.05 -15.77 1.99
C LEU A 73 5.95 -16.05 3.21
N THR A 74 6.47 -14.98 3.81
CA THR A 74 7.32 -15.06 4.99
C THR A 74 6.53 -15.53 6.21
N ARG A 75 5.29 -15.05 6.40
CA ARG A 75 4.34 -15.53 7.42
C ARG A 75 3.98 -17.01 7.19
N GLU A 76 3.75 -17.42 5.96
CA GLU A 76 3.41 -18.81 5.63
C GLU A 76 4.59 -19.75 5.94
N ILE A 77 5.81 -19.38 5.57
CA ILE A 77 7.03 -20.16 5.87
C ILE A 77 7.27 -20.22 7.38
N LEU A 78 7.14 -19.10 8.10
CA LEU A 78 7.28 -19.05 9.54
C LEU A 78 6.22 -19.90 10.25
N SER A 79 4.97 -19.88 9.80
CA SER A 79 3.89 -20.71 10.37
C SER A 79 4.14 -22.22 10.17
N LYS A 80 4.63 -22.63 8.99
CA LYS A 80 5.04 -24.02 8.71
C LYS A 80 6.23 -24.44 9.58
N LEU A 81 7.17 -23.53 9.81
CA LEU A 81 8.37 -23.80 10.60
C LEU A 81 8.05 -23.91 12.11
N VAL A 82 7.16 -23.08 12.64
CA VAL A 82 6.62 -23.18 14.00
C VAL A 82 5.85 -24.49 14.19
N ARG A 83 5.00 -24.87 13.23
CA ARG A 83 4.24 -26.15 13.25
C ARG A 83 5.16 -27.37 13.23
N SER A 84 6.33 -27.27 12.59
CA SER A 84 7.33 -28.34 12.55
C SER A 84 8.13 -28.52 13.86
N ARG A 85 7.91 -27.69 14.89
CA ARG A 85 8.61 -27.70 16.20
C ARG A 85 10.14 -27.66 16.13
N ARG A 86 10.72 -27.25 14.99
CA ARG A 86 12.17 -27.13 14.80
C ARG A 86 12.77 -25.83 15.33
N ILE A 87 11.95 -24.92 15.85
CA ILE A 87 12.38 -23.62 16.36
C ILE A 87 12.43 -23.66 17.89
N PRO A 88 13.53 -23.24 18.53
CA PRO A 88 13.61 -23.05 19.97
C PRO A 88 12.51 -22.10 20.49
N THR A 89 11.90 -22.45 21.63
CA THR A 89 10.77 -21.73 22.25
C THR A 89 11.02 -20.24 22.48
N HIS A 90 12.29 -19.85 22.69
CA HIS A 90 12.70 -18.45 22.85
C HIS A 90 12.50 -17.59 21.59
N VAL A 91 12.62 -18.17 20.39
CA VAL A 91 12.43 -17.44 19.12
C VAL A 91 10.95 -17.29 18.79
N VAL A 92 10.11 -18.26 19.18
CA VAL A 92 8.65 -18.18 19.05
C VAL A 92 8.07 -17.08 19.94
N ALA A 93 8.59 -16.91 21.16
CA ALA A 93 8.17 -15.84 22.06
C ALA A 93 8.54 -14.45 21.53
N ALA A 94 9.69 -14.30 20.87
CA ALA A 94 10.11 -13.04 20.24
C ALA A 94 9.31 -12.68 18.97
N LEU A 95 8.76 -13.69 18.28
CA LEU A 95 7.96 -13.53 17.06
C LEU A 95 6.44 -13.40 17.33
N SER A 96 6.00 -13.68 18.56
CA SER A 96 4.60 -13.51 19.00
C SER A 96 3.97 -12.15 18.64
N PRO A 97 4.64 -10.99 18.78
CA PRO A 97 4.02 -9.71 18.45
C PRO A 97 3.78 -9.50 16.94
N TYR A 98 4.41 -10.30 16.08
CA TYR A 98 4.31 -10.19 14.62
C TYR A 98 3.42 -11.27 14.00
N LEU A 99 3.01 -12.28 14.79
CA LEU A 99 2.15 -13.40 14.34
C LEU A 99 0.68 -13.25 14.77
N THR A 100 0.38 -12.47 15.81
CA THR A 100 -0.99 -12.20 16.25
C THR A 100 -1.40 -10.78 15.88
N PRO A 101 -2.46 -10.57 15.09
CA PRO A 101 -3.07 -9.26 14.94
C PRO A 101 -3.77 -8.91 16.25
N GLY A 102 -3.26 -7.90 16.94
CA GLY A 102 -3.96 -7.19 18.01
C GLY A 102 -4.39 -5.82 17.50
#